data_AF-A0A293LAL3-F1
#
_entry.id   AF-A0A293LAL3-F1
#
_cell.length_a   1.000
_cell.length_b   1.000
_cell.length_c   1.000
_cell.angle_alpha   90.00
_cell.angle_beta   90.00
_cell.angle_gamma   90.00
#
_symmetry.space_group_name_H-M   'P 1'
#
loop_
_entity.id
_entity.type
_entity.pdbx_description
1 polymer ?
#
loop_
_entity_poly.entity_id
_entity_poly.type
_entity_poly.pdbx_seq_one_letter_code
_entity_poly.pdbx_strand_id
1 'polypeptide(L)'
;MPPRKDKDFEKKVMGSLHITSLRLMEHYEQLDTIISRRLCQDDIITEPFSDLSEFLDFEKELQKCQPKREMLLRFMSSLGGRTASTRSDNFEPLLTDEVAVQFNWTGTLGKIAFKRLQSTAVVLCAAHELFTSNHG
;
A
#
# COMPACT_ATOMS: atom_id res chain seq x y z
N MET A 1 -54.94 30.22 14.17
CA MET A 1 -54.26 28.94 13.83
C MET A 1 -54.36 28.75 12.32
N PRO A 2 -53.35 28.24 11.56
CA PRO A 2 -52.16 27.48 12.00
C PRO A 2 -50.80 27.92 11.36
N PRO A 3 -49.66 27.56 11.98
CA PRO A 3 -48.54 26.97 11.22
C PRO A 3 -48.00 25.75 12.01
N ARG A 4 -48.61 24.58 11.79
CA ARG A 4 -48.15 23.30 12.37
C ARG A 4 -47.52 22.37 11.33
N LYS A 5 -47.91 22.52 10.05
CA LYS A 5 -47.49 21.64 8.96
C LYS A 5 -46.01 21.77 8.59
N ASP A 6 -45.43 22.97 8.71
CA ASP A 6 -44.01 23.19 8.37
C ASP A 6 -43.05 22.52 9.34
N LYS A 7 -43.31 22.57 10.65
CA LYS A 7 -42.45 21.92 11.64
C LYS A 7 -42.48 20.39 11.55
N ASP A 8 -43.65 19.83 11.22
CA ASP A 8 -43.80 18.39 11.01
C ASP A 8 -43.11 17.93 9.71
N PHE A 9 -43.18 18.77 8.66
CA PHE A 9 -42.46 18.53 7.41
C PHE A 9 -40.94 18.62 7.62
N GLU A 10 -40.45 19.67 8.26
CA GLU A 10 -39.04 19.88 8.59
C GLU A 10 -38.49 18.72 9.42
N LYS A 11 -39.23 18.28 10.44
CA LYS A 11 -38.84 17.12 11.27
C LYS A 11 -38.73 15.83 10.44
N LYS A 12 -39.64 15.61 9.49
CA LYS A 12 -39.58 14.45 8.58
C LYS A 12 -38.39 14.53 7.62
N VAL A 13 -38.11 15.71 7.08
CA VAL A 13 -36.96 15.95 6.21
C VAL A 13 -35.66 15.71 6.97
N MET A 14 -35.52 16.29 8.17
CA MET A 14 -34.35 16.10 9.04
C MET A 14 -34.16 14.64 9.44
N GLY A 15 -35.24 13.92 9.77
CA GLY A 15 -35.19 12.49 10.06
C GLY A 15 -34.71 11.68 8.84
N SER A 16 -35.19 12.01 7.65
CA SER A 16 -34.78 11.33 6.41
C SER A 16 -33.31 11.61 6.06
N LEU A 17 -32.86 12.85 6.22
CA LEU A 17 -31.45 13.23 6.05
C LEU A 17 -30.55 12.51 7.04
N HIS A 18 -30.94 12.44 8.30
CA HIS A 18 -30.17 11.75 9.34
C HIS A 18 -30.01 10.26 9.03
N ILE A 19 -31.09 9.58 8.64
CA ILE A 19 -31.04 8.16 8.24
C ILE A 19 -30.13 7.99 7.01
N THR A 20 -30.21 8.89 6.03
CA THR A 20 -29.37 8.83 4.83
C THR A 20 -27.89 9.02 5.19
N SER A 21 -27.59 9.96 6.09
CA SER A 21 -26.23 10.18 6.58
C SER A 21 -25.68 8.96 7.31
N LEU A 22 -26.48 8.31 8.16
CA LEU A 22 -26.09 7.09 8.86
C LEU A 22 -25.79 5.95 7.87
N ARG A 23 -26.65 5.76 6.87
CA ARG A 23 -26.43 4.75 5.82
C ARG A 23 -25.18 5.03 5.00
N LEU A 24 -24.91 6.30 4.66
CA LEU A 24 -23.69 6.67 3.96
C LEU A 24 -22.45 6.29 4.77
N MET A 25 -22.43 6.60 6.07
CA MET A 25 -21.33 6.21 6.95
C MET A 25 -21.14 4.68 7.01
N GLU A 26 -22.23 3.94 7.17
CA GLU A 26 -22.21 2.46 7.15
C GLU A 26 -21.65 1.92 5.83
N HIS A 27 -22.07 2.49 4.69
CA HIS A 27 -21.55 2.09 3.39
C HIS A 27 -20.07 2.44 3.20
N TYR A 28 -19.57 3.55 3.77
CA TYR A 28 -18.15 3.87 3.77
C TYR A 28 -17.34 2.80 4.52
N GLU A 29 -17.78 2.42 5.72
CA GLU A 29 -17.11 1.37 6.52
C GLU A 29 -17.13 0.01 5.80
N GLN A 30 -18.25 -0.34 5.15
CA GLN A 30 -18.36 -1.55 4.35
C GLN A 30 -17.41 -1.53 3.16
N LEU A 31 -17.31 -0.42 2.43
CA LEU A 31 -16.38 -0.27 1.31
C LEU A 31 -14.92 -0.35 1.77
N ASP A 32 -14.58 0.30 2.89
CA ASP A 32 -13.24 0.23 3.47
C ASP A 32 -12.86 -1.20 3.85
N THR A 33 -13.82 -1.96 4.41
CA THR A 33 -13.65 -3.39 4.72
C THR A 33 -13.44 -4.23 3.46
N ILE A 34 -14.22 -3.99 2.39
CA ILE A 34 -14.11 -4.73 1.13
C ILE A 34 -12.78 -4.44 0.45
N ILE A 35 -12.39 -3.16 0.39
CA ILE A 35 -11.10 -2.74 -0.17
C ILE A 35 -9.97 -3.40 0.62
N SER A 36 -10.00 -3.33 1.95
CA SER A 36 -9.02 -3.96 2.82
C SER A 36 -8.90 -5.46 2.60
N ARG A 37 -10.03 -6.17 2.42
CA ARG A 37 -10.04 -7.62 2.13
C ARG A 37 -9.50 -7.94 0.75
N ARG A 38 -9.87 -7.18 -0.28
CA ARG A 38 -9.41 -7.42 -1.65
C ARG A 38 -7.92 -7.16 -1.80
N LEU A 39 -7.40 -6.11 -1.15
CA LEU A 39 -5.97 -5.83 -1.09
C LEU A 39 -5.17 -6.93 -0.37
N CYS A 40 -5.81 -7.80 0.41
CA CYS A 40 -5.17 -8.98 1.00
C CYS A 40 -5.26 -10.24 0.12
N GLN A 41 -6.06 -10.21 -0.96
CA GLN A 41 -6.29 -11.39 -1.83
C GLN A 41 -5.49 -11.34 -3.13
N ASP A 42 -5.16 -10.15 -3.62
CA ASP A 42 -4.29 -10.01 -4.81
C ASP A 42 -2.83 -9.99 -4.35
N ASP A 43 -2.05 -11.00 -4.73
CA ASP A 43 -0.60 -11.01 -4.50
C ASP A 43 0.03 -9.83 -5.25
N ILE A 44 0.62 -8.89 -4.50
CA ILE A 44 1.26 -7.71 -5.11
C ILE A 44 2.39 -8.08 -6.07
N ILE A 45 3.08 -9.16 -5.76
CA ILE A 45 4.18 -9.73 -6.52
C ILE A 45 3.98 -11.24 -6.49
N THR A 46 3.66 -11.82 -7.65
CA THR A 46 3.54 -13.28 -7.81
C THR A 46 4.91 -13.89 -8.13
N GLU A 47 5.72 -13.20 -8.94
CA GLU A 47 7.07 -13.58 -9.32
C GLU A 47 7.98 -12.33 -9.39
N PRO A 48 9.30 -12.45 -9.16
CA PRO A 48 10.22 -11.33 -9.30
C PRO A 48 10.24 -10.77 -10.73
N PHE A 49 10.34 -9.45 -10.86
CA PHE A 49 10.43 -8.78 -12.15
C PHE A 49 11.72 -9.17 -12.89
N SER A 50 11.56 -9.71 -14.10
CA SER A 50 12.66 -10.08 -15.00
C SER A 50 12.87 -9.07 -16.14
N ASP A 51 11.97 -8.09 -16.29
CA ASP A 51 12.09 -6.98 -17.22
C ASP A 51 12.24 -5.64 -16.48
N LEU A 52 13.19 -4.81 -16.95
CA LEU A 52 13.47 -3.51 -16.34
C LEU A 52 12.32 -2.51 -16.55
N SER A 53 11.67 -2.52 -17.71
CA SER A 53 10.57 -1.59 -17.99
C SER A 53 9.37 -1.88 -17.10
N GLU A 54 9.02 -3.16 -16.95
CA GLU A 54 7.94 -3.61 -16.07
C GLU A 54 8.19 -3.19 -14.62
N PHE A 55 9.42 -3.38 -14.12
CA PHE A 55 9.78 -2.93 -12.78
C PHE A 55 9.69 -1.40 -12.62
N LEU A 56 10.14 -0.63 -13.61
CA LEU A 56 10.06 0.84 -13.56
C LEU A 56 8.61 1.35 -13.66
N ASP A 57 7.74 0.65 -14.37
CA ASP A 57 6.32 0.98 -14.39
C ASP A 57 5.65 0.64 -13.04
N PHE A 58 6.03 -0.48 -12.43
CA PHE A 58 5.64 -0.79 -11.05
C PHE A 58 6.07 0.31 -10.05
N GLU A 59 7.30 0.81 -10.16
CA GLU A 59 7.81 1.92 -9.34
C GLU A 59 6.98 3.21 -9.51
N LYS A 60 6.60 3.56 -10.74
CA LYS A 60 5.72 4.72 -11.01
C LYS A 60 4.35 4.56 -10.36
N GLU A 61 3.81 3.34 -10.36
CA GLU A 61 2.53 3.05 -9.72
C GLU A 61 2.63 3.11 -8.20
N LEU A 62 3.72 2.58 -7.61
CA LEU A 62 4.00 2.73 -6.18
C LEU A 62 4.09 4.19 -5.74
N GLN A 63 4.66 5.06 -6.57
CA GLN A 63 4.78 6.48 -6.26
C GLN A 63 3.41 7.18 -6.16
N LYS A 64 2.41 6.71 -6.91
CA LYS A 64 1.08 7.33 -6.98
C LYS A 64 0.07 6.68 -6.02
N CYS A 65 0.24 5.41 -5.69
CA CYS A 65 -0.77 4.60 -5.03
C CYS A 65 -0.36 4.21 -3.60
N GLN A 66 -0.89 4.93 -2.60
CA GLN A 66 -0.67 4.62 -1.18
C GLN A 66 -1.08 3.19 -0.80
N PRO A 67 -2.28 2.68 -1.17
CA PRO A 67 -2.66 1.31 -0.86
C PRO A 67 -1.71 0.25 -1.42
N LYS A 68 -1.12 0.50 -2.59
CA LYS A 68 -0.15 -0.42 -3.21
C LYS A 68 1.16 -0.47 -2.42
N ARG A 69 1.59 0.65 -1.84
CA ARG A 69 2.74 0.69 -0.92
C ARG A 69 2.49 -0.10 0.35
N GLU A 70 1.29 0.00 0.92
CA GLU A 70 0.89 -0.75 2.11
C GLU A 70 0.80 -2.25 1.84
N MET A 71 0.30 -2.64 0.66
CA MET A 71 0.30 -4.03 0.22
C MET A 71 1.73 -4.57 0.06
N LEU A 72 2.64 -3.77 -0.50
CA LEU A 72 4.05 -4.15 -0.63
C LEU A 72 4.72 -4.29 0.74
N LEU A 73 4.41 -3.38 1.66
CA LEU A 73 4.93 -3.43 3.03
C LEU A 73 4.49 -4.74 3.70
N ARG A 74 3.20 -5.08 3.63
CA ARG A 74 2.66 -6.33 4.19
C ARG A 74 3.32 -7.56 3.57
N PHE A 75 3.47 -7.56 2.24
CA PHE A 75 4.17 -8.64 1.53
C PHE A 75 5.60 -8.80 2.04
N MET A 76 6.39 -7.71 2.07
CA MET A 76 7.78 -7.76 2.52
C MET A 76 7.92 -8.13 4.00
N SER A 77 7.04 -7.62 4.86
CA SER A 77 7.01 -8.00 6.28
C SER A 77 6.63 -9.48 6.47
N SER A 78 5.77 -10.05 5.59
CA SER A 78 5.37 -11.46 5.65
C SER A 78 6.48 -12.43 5.28
N LEU A 79 7.44 -12.02 4.44
CA LEU A 79 8.56 -12.87 4.05
C LEU A 79 9.49 -13.19 5.24
N GLY A 80 9.46 -12.36 6.30
CA GLY A 80 10.18 -12.56 7.55
C GLY A 80 11.71 -12.63 7.42
N GLY A 81 12.40 -12.47 8.55
CA GLY A 81 13.65 -13.20 8.83
C GLY A 81 14.90 -13.01 7.96
N ARG A 82 14.96 -12.11 6.97
CA ARG A 82 16.23 -11.80 6.32
C ARG A 82 17.01 -10.82 7.19
N THR A 83 17.96 -11.37 7.95
CA THR A 83 19.10 -10.61 8.44
C THR A 83 19.88 -10.14 7.22
N ALA A 84 19.49 -8.98 6.70
CA ALA A 84 20.12 -8.32 5.58
C ALA A 84 21.59 -8.05 5.94
N SER A 85 22.47 -9.02 5.68
CA SER A 85 23.91 -8.77 5.75
C SER A 85 24.27 -7.67 4.74
N THR A 86 23.50 -7.57 3.65
CA THR A 86 23.57 -6.50 2.67
C THR A 86 22.19 -5.96 2.27
N ARG A 87 22.13 -4.67 1.91
CA ARG A 87 20.89 -3.99 1.48
C ARG A 87 20.31 -4.53 0.18
N SER A 88 21.08 -5.24 -0.64
CA SER A 88 20.65 -5.82 -1.92
C SER A 88 19.81 -7.08 -1.76
N ASP A 89 20.08 -7.90 -0.75
CA ASP A 89 19.42 -9.20 -0.55
C ASP A 89 17.92 -9.04 -0.23
N ASN A 90 17.53 -7.84 0.25
CA ASN A 90 16.14 -7.50 0.49
C ASN A 90 15.32 -7.26 -0.79
N PHE A 91 15.96 -7.18 -1.96
CA PHE A 91 15.31 -6.96 -3.26
C PHE A 91 15.15 -8.23 -4.09
N GLU A 92 15.73 -9.37 -3.69
CA GLU A 92 15.52 -10.65 -4.38
C GLU A 92 14.04 -11.02 -4.59
N PRO A 93 13.10 -10.71 -3.67
CA PRO A 93 11.68 -10.98 -3.91
C PRO A 93 11.06 -10.08 -4.96
N LEU A 94 11.68 -8.93 -5.24
CA LEU A 94 11.17 -7.92 -6.17
C LEU A 94 11.69 -8.16 -7.58
N LEU A 95 12.97 -8.48 -7.76
CA LEU A 95 13.62 -8.51 -9.08
C LEU A 95 14.54 -9.71 -9.21
N THR A 96 14.67 -10.21 -10.43
CA THR A 96 15.70 -11.19 -10.77
C THR A 96 17.08 -10.53 -10.87
N ASP A 97 18.14 -11.35 -10.87
CA ASP A 97 19.53 -10.88 -10.98
C ASP A 97 19.77 -10.10 -12.28
N GLU A 98 19.10 -10.49 -13.38
CA GLU A 98 19.18 -9.83 -14.68
C GLU A 98 18.71 -8.38 -14.62
N VAL A 99 17.71 -8.08 -13.79
CA VAL A 99 17.23 -6.72 -13.55
C VAL A 99 18.10 -6.05 -12.48
N ALA A 100 18.43 -6.73 -11.39
CA ALA A 100 19.19 -6.19 -10.28
C ALA A 100 20.56 -5.64 -10.71
N VAL A 101 21.21 -6.23 -11.72
CA VAL A 101 22.50 -5.77 -12.25
C VAL A 101 22.44 -4.34 -12.81
N GLN A 102 21.26 -3.85 -13.21
CA GLN A 102 21.06 -2.48 -13.72
C GLN A 102 21.08 -1.42 -12.61
N PHE A 103 21.11 -1.85 -11.35
CA PHE A 103 21.05 -0.99 -10.19
C PHE A 103 22.33 -1.07 -9.36
N ASN A 104 22.58 -0.01 -8.59
CA ASN A 104 23.42 -0.06 -7.41
C ASN A 104 22.90 0.93 -6.37
N TRP A 105 23.46 0.93 -5.17
CA TRP A 105 22.92 1.74 -4.08
C TRP A 105 22.90 3.26 -4.39
N THR A 106 23.94 3.76 -5.05
CA THR A 106 24.18 5.20 -5.22
C THR A 106 23.80 5.76 -6.59
N GLY A 107 23.65 4.91 -7.60
CA GLY A 107 23.46 5.27 -9.02
C GLY A 107 24.76 5.60 -9.77
N THR A 108 25.90 5.01 -9.38
CA THR A 108 27.18 5.26 -10.07
C THR A 108 27.36 4.35 -11.27
N LEU A 109 28.29 4.70 -12.17
CA LEU A 109 28.64 3.90 -13.37
C LEU A 109 27.45 3.69 -14.33
N GLY A 110 26.56 4.69 -14.45
CA GLY A 110 25.40 4.62 -15.33
C GLY A 110 24.25 3.74 -14.84
N LYS A 111 24.35 3.18 -13.63
CA LYS A 111 23.30 2.36 -13.02
C LYS A 111 22.22 3.20 -12.34
N ILE A 112 21.04 2.62 -12.16
CA ILE A 112 19.93 3.25 -11.44
C ILE A 112 20.16 3.13 -9.92
N ALA A 113 19.83 4.19 -9.16
CA ALA A 113 20.07 4.24 -7.73
C ALA A 113 18.94 3.56 -6.93
N PHE A 114 19.22 2.45 -6.24
CA PHE A 114 18.25 1.80 -5.34
C PHE A 114 17.70 2.77 -4.30
N LYS A 115 18.55 3.60 -3.68
CA LYS A 115 18.12 4.55 -2.62
C LYS A 115 17.06 5.57 -3.06
N ARG A 116 16.79 5.71 -4.36
CA ARG A 116 15.80 6.64 -4.92
C ARG A 116 14.46 5.98 -5.27
N LEU A 117 14.37 4.65 -5.18
CA LEU A 117 13.17 3.89 -5.49
C LEU A 117 12.16 3.96 -4.34
N GLN A 118 10.87 3.87 -4.67
CA GLN A 118 9.81 3.80 -3.67
C GLN A 118 9.75 2.43 -3.02
N SER A 119 9.97 1.35 -3.78
CA SER A 119 10.12 0.00 -3.19
C SER A 119 11.20 -0.01 -2.12
N THR A 120 12.34 0.66 -2.33
CA THR A 120 13.42 0.73 -1.33
C THR A 120 12.98 1.28 0.01
N ALA A 121 12.17 2.35 0.01
CA ALA A 121 11.65 2.90 1.26
C ALA A 121 10.76 1.88 1.98
N VAL A 122 9.87 1.20 1.24
CA VAL A 122 8.98 0.18 1.79
C VAL A 122 9.75 -1.02 2.34
N VAL A 123 10.74 -1.51 1.59
CA VAL A 123 11.59 -2.64 1.96
C VAL A 123 12.38 -2.36 3.24
N LEU A 124 12.95 -1.14 3.36
CA LEU A 124 13.67 -0.75 4.56
C LEU A 124 12.74 -0.59 5.78
N CYS A 125 11.52 -0.09 5.59
CA CYS A 125 10.52 -0.03 6.66
C CYS A 125 10.16 -1.44 7.15
N ALA A 126 9.86 -2.37 6.23
CA ALA A 126 9.57 -3.77 6.59
C ALA A 126 10.73 -4.40 7.39
N ALA A 127 11.97 -4.19 6.94
CA ALA A 127 13.15 -4.71 7.63
C ALA A 127 13.32 -4.13 9.04
N HIS A 128 13.02 -2.84 9.24
CA HIS A 128 13.11 -2.18 10.54
C HIS A 128 12.02 -2.64 11.51
N GLU A 129 10.76 -2.76 11.07
CA GLU A 129 9.63 -3.26 11.88
C GLU A 129 9.91 -4.67 12.43
N LEU A 130 10.49 -5.53 11.60
CA LEU A 130 10.90 -6.88 11.99
C LEU A 130 12.04 -6.87 13.02
N PHE A 131 13.03 -5.98 12.86
CA PHE A 131 14.13 -5.86 13.83
C PHE A 131 13.63 -5.47 15.22
N THR A 132 12.66 -4.55 15.31
CA THR A 132 12.09 -4.13 16.58
C THR A 132 11.17 -5.18 17.22
N SER A 133 10.52 -6.01 16.41
CA SER A 133 9.59 -7.05 16.89
C SER A 133 10.32 -8.27 17.48
N ASN A 134 11.55 -8.54 17.05
CA ASN A 134 12.36 -9.68 17.52
C ASN A 134 13.18 -9.40 18.80
N HIS A 135 13.11 -8.19 19.34
CA HIS A 135 13.83 -7.78 20.56
C HIS A 135 12.89 -7.34 21.70
N GLY A 136 11.59 -7.66 21.60
CA GLY A 136 10.58 -7.42 22.63
C GLY A 136 10.25 -8.67 23.44
#